data_AF-A0A841S250-F1
#
_entry.id   AF-A0A841S250-F1
#
_cell.length_a   1.000
_cell.length_b   1.000
_cell.length_c   1.000
_cell.angle_alpha   90.00
_cell.angle_beta   90.00
_cell.angle_gamma   90.00
#
_symmetry.space_group_name_H-M   'P 1'
#
loop_
_entity.id
_entity.type
_entity.pdbx_description
1 polymer ?
#
loop_
_entity_poly.entity_id
_entity_poly.type
_entity_poly.pdbx_seq_one_letter_code
_entity_poly.pdbx_strand_id
1 'polypeptide(L)'
;MTRLFVVTGAPGAGKSTVVPELVRLNPGNLVVMDMDELLDDQGRLLGISIASATAAPIWPAYNALWLRITELIRRSGIPVLLLTPGLPSELPEGRWLHLDCPDVVRRKRLAGRGWPHDRIEDAVADAEQMRKFVPRSVRGDVAPERCARSILDWIRGERFGKTLNLWTRFRG
;
A
#
# COMPACT_ATOMS: atom_id res chain seq x y z
N MET A 1 12.56 -12.63 12.49
CA MET A 1 12.37 -11.70 11.34
C MET A 1 11.53 -10.52 11.80
N THR A 2 11.85 -9.31 11.35
CA THR A 2 11.00 -8.12 11.59
C THR A 2 9.72 -8.17 10.79
N ARG A 3 8.76 -7.30 11.13
CA ARG A 3 7.40 -7.33 10.56
C ARG A 3 7.36 -6.69 9.16
N LEU A 4 6.52 -7.24 8.30
CA LEU A 4 6.06 -6.62 7.05
C LEU A 4 4.66 -6.07 7.29
N PHE A 5 4.49 -4.79 6.98
CA PHE A 5 3.21 -4.11 6.89
C PHE A 5 2.90 -3.89 5.41
N VAL A 6 1.66 -4.09 5.02
CA VAL A 6 1.22 -3.97 3.63
C VAL A 6 0.02 -3.03 3.59
N VAL A 7 0.14 -1.98 2.79
CA VAL A 7 -0.97 -1.09 2.45
C VAL A 7 -1.38 -1.38 1.01
N THR A 8 -2.51 -2.07 0.86
CA THR A 8 -3.09 -2.31 -0.45
C THR A 8 -4.02 -1.18 -0.86
N GLY A 9 -4.17 -0.96 -2.16
CA GLY A 9 -5.17 -0.04 -2.67
C GLY A 9 -5.20 -0.02 -4.19
N ALA A 10 -6.42 0.02 -4.74
CA ALA A 10 -6.62 0.07 -6.18
C ALA A 10 -5.99 1.34 -6.79
N PRO A 11 -5.73 1.36 -8.11
CA PRO A 11 -5.32 2.57 -8.80
C PRO A 11 -6.22 3.77 -8.44
N GLY A 12 -5.60 4.93 -8.21
CA GLY A 12 -6.31 6.16 -7.81
C GLY A 12 -6.60 6.30 -6.30
N ALA A 13 -6.34 5.28 -5.47
CA ALA A 13 -6.55 5.35 -4.02
C ALA A 13 -5.66 6.38 -3.30
N GLY A 14 -4.48 6.68 -3.87
CA GLY A 14 -3.55 7.69 -3.34
C GLY A 14 -2.26 7.12 -2.73
N LYS A 15 -1.88 5.88 -3.05
CA LYS A 15 -0.66 5.21 -2.55
C LYS A 15 0.59 6.08 -2.76
N SER A 16 0.96 6.38 -4.00
CA SER A 16 2.17 7.18 -4.30
C SER A 16 2.08 8.62 -3.77
N THR A 17 0.86 9.16 -3.59
CA THR A 17 0.67 10.49 -2.98
C THR A 17 0.95 10.50 -1.47
N VAL A 18 0.75 9.37 -0.78
CA VAL A 18 1.00 9.29 0.67
C VAL A 18 2.45 8.91 1.00
N VAL A 19 3.22 8.37 0.05
CA VAL A 19 4.62 7.96 0.25
C VAL A 19 5.52 9.09 0.79
N PRO A 20 5.54 10.31 0.21
CA PRO A 20 6.40 11.39 0.73
C PRO A 20 6.08 11.74 2.19
N GLU A 21 4.80 11.73 2.56
CA GLU A 21 4.35 12.01 3.92
C GLU A 21 4.69 10.86 4.88
N LEU A 22 4.59 9.60 4.43
CA LEU A 22 5.02 8.45 5.21
C LEU A 22 6.51 8.53 5.52
N VAL A 23 7.35 8.88 4.54
CA VAL A 23 8.79 9.06 4.72
C VAL A 23 9.09 10.21 5.68
N ARG A 24 8.44 11.37 5.48
CA ARG A 24 8.65 12.57 6.30
C ARG A 24 8.24 12.38 7.76
N LEU A 25 7.13 11.69 8.01
CA LEU A 25 6.54 11.51 9.35
C LEU A 25 7.05 10.25 10.06
N ASN A 26 7.78 9.40 9.36
CA ASN A 26 8.34 8.17 9.91
C ASN A 26 9.25 8.49 11.12
N PRO A 27 8.98 7.95 12.32
CA PRO A 27 9.80 8.21 13.51
C PRO A 27 11.20 7.57 13.48
N GLY A 28 11.67 7.12 12.32
CA GLY A 28 12.84 6.26 12.16
C GLY A 28 12.50 4.78 12.38
N ASN A 29 13.35 3.89 11.86
CA ASN A 29 13.22 2.43 12.01
C ASN A 29 11.96 1.81 11.36
N LEU A 30 11.64 2.28 10.13
CA LEU A 30 10.70 1.68 9.18
C LEU A 30 11.19 2.03 7.78
N VAL A 31 11.27 1.08 6.87
CA VAL A 31 11.48 1.36 5.43
C VAL A 31 10.14 1.39 4.74
N VAL A 32 9.87 2.47 4.00
CA VAL A 32 8.67 2.64 3.19
C VAL A 32 9.02 2.32 1.74
N MET A 33 8.25 1.46 1.10
CA MET A 33 8.45 1.05 -0.28
C MET A 33 7.11 1.11 -1.03
N ASP A 34 7.11 1.60 -2.26
CA ASP A 34 5.96 1.52 -3.16
C ASP A 34 6.29 0.56 -4.30
N MET A 35 5.42 -0.43 -4.51
CA MET A 35 5.56 -1.45 -5.54
C MET A 35 5.61 -0.84 -6.95
N ASP A 36 5.08 0.38 -7.12
CA ASP A 36 5.11 1.09 -8.39
C ASP A 36 6.50 1.69 -8.71
N GLU A 37 7.45 1.74 -7.77
CA GLU A 37 8.79 2.36 -7.97
C GLU A 37 9.70 1.62 -8.96
N LEU A 38 9.46 0.32 -9.18
CA LEU A 38 10.19 -0.47 -10.19
C LEU A 38 9.44 -0.52 -11.53
N LEU A 39 8.26 0.11 -11.61
CA LEU A 39 7.54 0.25 -12.85
C LEU A 39 8.09 1.47 -13.60
N ASP A 40 8.54 1.25 -14.83
CA ASP A 40 8.79 2.34 -15.77
C ASP A 40 7.92 2.15 -17.02
N ASP A 41 7.43 3.27 -17.57
CA ASP A 41 6.50 3.25 -18.69
C ASP A 41 7.08 2.56 -19.94
N GLN A 42 8.41 2.49 -20.03
CA GLN A 42 9.14 1.90 -21.15
C GLN A 42 9.55 0.44 -20.88
N GLY A 43 9.27 -0.10 -19.69
CA GLY A 43 9.70 -1.43 -19.27
C GLY A 43 11.22 -1.65 -19.27
N ARG A 44 12.03 -0.59 -19.19
CA ARG A 44 13.49 -0.68 -19.28
C ARG A 44 14.11 -1.52 -18.16
N LEU A 45 13.58 -1.42 -16.96
CA LEU A 45 14.11 -2.16 -15.81
C LEU A 45 13.73 -3.64 -15.86
N LEU A 46 12.50 -3.95 -16.28
CA LEU A 46 11.95 -5.31 -16.23
C LEU A 46 11.95 -6.02 -17.59
N GLY A 47 12.39 -5.33 -18.65
CA GLY A 47 12.27 -5.77 -20.05
C GLY A 47 10.84 -5.79 -20.58
N ILE A 48 9.85 -5.36 -19.78
CA ILE A 48 8.43 -5.36 -20.12
C ILE A 48 7.69 -4.25 -19.36
N SER A 49 6.68 -3.66 -20.02
CA SER A 49 5.72 -2.77 -19.36
C SER A 49 4.73 -3.60 -18.53
N ILE A 50 5.00 -3.76 -17.23
CA ILE A 50 4.17 -4.56 -16.31
C ILE A 50 2.74 -4.02 -16.15
N ALA A 51 2.55 -2.71 -16.33
CA ALA A 51 1.22 -2.07 -16.26
C ALA A 51 0.35 -2.29 -17.52
N SER A 52 0.83 -3.07 -18.50
CA SER A 52 0.09 -3.52 -19.67
C SER A 52 -0.71 -4.80 -19.39
N ALA A 53 -1.88 -4.94 -20.02
CA ALA A 53 -2.67 -6.17 -19.97
C ALA A 53 -1.88 -7.40 -20.46
N THR A 54 -0.95 -7.22 -21.40
CA THR A 54 -0.09 -8.30 -21.92
C THR A 54 0.88 -8.85 -20.87
N ALA A 55 1.13 -8.10 -19.80
CA ALA A 55 2.01 -8.52 -18.71
C ALA A 55 1.26 -9.28 -17.59
N ALA A 56 -0.05 -9.56 -17.75
CA ALA A 56 -0.84 -10.33 -16.80
C ALA A 56 -0.14 -11.61 -16.28
N PRO A 57 0.50 -12.45 -17.14
CA PRO A 57 1.18 -13.66 -16.67
C PRO A 57 2.43 -13.42 -15.79
N ILE A 58 2.97 -12.20 -15.76
CA ILE A 58 4.23 -11.85 -15.09
C ILE A 58 4.00 -11.34 -13.66
N TRP A 59 2.79 -10.88 -13.34
CA TRP A 59 2.44 -10.36 -12.01
C TRP A 59 2.79 -11.31 -10.85
N PRO A 60 2.59 -12.64 -10.93
CA PRO A 60 3.03 -13.55 -9.87
C PRO A 60 4.55 -13.51 -9.63
N ALA A 61 5.35 -13.44 -10.69
CA ALA A 61 6.80 -13.35 -10.57
C ALA A 61 7.24 -11.98 -10.01
N TYR A 62 6.54 -10.91 -10.40
CA TYR A 62 6.78 -9.56 -9.88
C TYR A 62 6.45 -9.48 -8.38
N ASN A 63 5.34 -10.07 -7.94
CA ASN A 63 4.98 -10.18 -6.52
C ASN A 63 6.05 -10.95 -5.73
N ALA A 64 6.55 -12.07 -6.27
CA ALA A 64 7.64 -12.83 -5.65
C ALA A 64 8.95 -12.04 -5.55
N LEU A 65 9.27 -11.20 -6.54
CA LEU A 65 10.42 -10.28 -6.47
C LEU A 65 10.30 -9.33 -5.28
N TRP A 66 9.14 -8.69 -5.11
CA TRP A 66 8.91 -7.79 -3.98
C TRP A 66 8.97 -8.47 -2.62
N LEU A 67 8.47 -9.70 -2.49
CA LEU A 67 8.65 -10.49 -1.26
C LEU A 67 10.14 -10.69 -0.96
N ARG A 68 10.96 -11.02 -1.96
CA ARG A 68 12.41 -11.15 -1.77
C ARG A 68 13.08 -9.83 -1.37
N ILE A 69 12.73 -8.72 -2.01
CA ILE A 69 13.30 -7.40 -1.69
C ILE A 69 12.96 -7.01 -0.25
N THR A 70 11.69 -7.11 0.14
CA THR A 70 11.28 -6.77 1.52
C THR A 70 11.91 -7.69 2.56
N GLU A 71 12.11 -8.97 2.23
CA GLU A 71 12.76 -9.93 3.10
C GLU A 71 14.24 -9.62 3.33
N LEU A 72 14.99 -9.16 2.31
CA LEU A 72 16.39 -8.73 2.47
C LEU A 72 16.54 -7.62 3.52
N ILE A 73 15.64 -6.63 3.49
CA ILE A 73 15.64 -5.53 4.45
C ILE A 73 15.27 -6.05 5.85
N ARG A 74 14.26 -6.92 5.93
CA ARG A 74 13.78 -7.48 7.20
C ARG A 74 14.80 -8.37 7.90
N ARG A 75 15.65 -9.08 7.16
CA ARG A 75 16.79 -9.84 7.73
C ARG A 75 17.79 -8.95 8.46
N SER A 76 17.87 -7.69 8.07
CA SER A 76 18.73 -6.69 8.72
C SER A 76 18.12 -6.08 9.99
N GLY A 77 16.97 -6.59 10.45
CA GLY A 77 16.34 -6.12 11.69
C GLY A 77 15.47 -4.87 11.52
N ILE A 78 15.17 -4.45 10.28
CA ILE A 78 14.37 -3.24 10.00
C ILE A 78 12.98 -3.67 9.51
N PRO A 79 11.86 -3.17 10.08
CA PRO A 79 10.53 -3.46 9.56
C PRO A 79 10.28 -2.72 8.24
N VAL A 80 9.40 -3.27 7.41
CA VAL A 80 9.06 -2.71 6.09
C VAL A 80 7.57 -2.42 6.01
N LEU A 81 7.23 -1.29 5.40
CA LEU A 81 5.91 -0.95 4.89
C LEU A 81 5.94 -1.00 3.37
N LEU A 82 5.19 -1.91 2.76
CA LEU A 82 5.03 -2.04 1.32
C LEU A 82 3.65 -1.50 0.89
N LEU A 83 3.63 -0.57 -0.05
CA LEU A 83 2.41 -0.15 -0.76
C LEU A 83 2.29 -0.97 -2.04
N THR A 84 1.11 -1.51 -2.33
CA THR A 84 0.92 -2.46 -3.44
C THR A 84 -0.52 -2.44 -3.98
N PRO A 85 -0.76 -2.77 -5.25
CA PRO A 85 -2.11 -3.11 -5.72
C PRO A 85 -2.49 -4.58 -5.42
N GLY A 86 -1.61 -5.40 -4.85
CA GLY A 86 -1.87 -6.82 -4.64
C GLY A 86 -2.86 -7.11 -3.50
N LEU A 87 -3.36 -8.35 -3.48
CA LEU A 87 -4.24 -8.91 -2.47
C LEU A 87 -3.48 -9.84 -1.51
N PRO A 88 -4.03 -10.13 -0.31
CA PRO A 88 -3.45 -11.08 0.62
C PRO A 88 -3.21 -12.48 0.03
N SER A 89 -4.01 -12.91 -0.94
CA SER A 89 -3.82 -14.20 -1.64
C SER A 89 -2.59 -14.21 -2.56
N GLU A 90 -2.14 -13.05 -3.01
CA GLU A 90 -1.02 -12.90 -3.95
C GLU A 90 0.30 -12.61 -3.22
N LEU A 91 0.21 -12.01 -2.03
CA LEU A 91 1.32 -11.71 -1.14
C LEU A 91 0.94 -12.20 0.28
N PRO A 92 1.07 -13.50 0.59
CA PRO A 92 0.50 -14.09 1.82
C PRO A 92 1.18 -13.62 3.12
N GLU A 93 2.23 -12.81 3.04
CA GLU A 93 2.96 -12.31 4.19
C GLU A 93 2.46 -10.95 4.68
N GLY A 94 2.63 -10.70 5.98
CA GLY A 94 2.50 -9.38 6.57
C GLY A 94 1.15 -9.08 7.23
N ARG A 95 1.04 -7.84 7.72
CA ARG A 95 -0.19 -7.27 8.26
C ARG A 95 -0.77 -6.32 7.24
N TRP A 96 -2.08 -6.41 7.00
CA TRP A 96 -2.74 -5.76 5.88
C TRP A 96 -3.60 -4.58 6.33
N LEU A 97 -3.50 -3.50 5.58
CA LEU A 97 -4.35 -2.32 5.68
C LEU A 97 -4.79 -1.92 4.27
N HIS A 98 -6.05 -1.56 4.10
CA HIS A 98 -6.57 -1.06 2.84
C HIS A 98 -6.52 0.47 2.82
N LEU A 99 -5.99 1.06 1.76
CA LEU A 99 -6.12 2.47 1.43
C LEU A 99 -7.20 2.62 0.37
N ASP A 100 -8.30 3.26 0.73
CA ASP A 100 -9.46 3.41 -0.17
C ASP A 100 -9.93 4.86 -0.29
N CYS A 101 -10.62 5.15 -1.38
CA CYS A 101 -11.35 6.38 -1.60
C CYS A 101 -12.70 6.08 -2.27
N PRO A 102 -13.69 6.98 -2.12
CA PRO A 102 -14.96 6.86 -2.84
C PRO A 102 -14.74 6.75 -4.35
N ASP A 103 -15.55 5.95 -5.04
CA ASP A 103 -15.35 5.69 -6.48
C ASP A 103 -15.45 6.96 -7.33
N VAL A 104 -16.25 7.95 -6.92
CA VAL A 104 -16.29 9.27 -7.57
C VAL A 104 -14.93 9.99 -7.50
N VAL A 105 -14.21 9.87 -6.39
CA VAL A 105 -12.87 10.44 -6.21
C VAL A 105 -11.86 9.69 -7.07
N ARG A 106 -11.94 8.35 -7.11
CA ARG A 106 -11.10 7.49 -7.95
C ARG A 106 -11.26 7.83 -9.43
N ARG A 107 -12.50 7.85 -9.94
CA ARG A 107 -12.81 8.22 -11.32
C ARG A 107 -12.24 9.59 -11.68
N LYS A 108 -12.48 10.60 -10.84
CA LYS A 108 -11.95 11.96 -11.03
C LYS A 108 -10.41 11.97 -11.10
N ARG A 109 -9.73 11.26 -10.20
CA ARG A 109 -8.26 11.21 -10.14
C ARG A 109 -7.67 10.53 -11.37
N LEU A 110 -8.22 9.39 -11.77
CA LEU A 110 -7.73 8.63 -12.92
C LEU A 110 -8.03 9.34 -14.24
N ALA A 111 -9.22 9.93 -14.40
CA ALA A 111 -9.55 10.78 -15.54
C ALA A 111 -8.62 12.00 -15.61
N GLY A 112 -8.30 12.63 -14.48
CA GLY A 112 -7.31 13.71 -14.41
C GLY A 112 -5.88 13.30 -14.78
N ARG A 113 -5.57 12.00 -14.82
CA ARG A 113 -4.31 11.42 -15.32
C ARG A 113 -4.39 10.99 -16.79
N GLY A 114 -5.52 11.24 -17.47
CA GLY A 114 -5.73 10.84 -18.86
C GLY A 114 -5.98 9.35 -19.06
N TRP A 115 -6.38 8.61 -18.02
CA TRP A 115 -6.74 7.19 -18.20
C TRP A 115 -8.02 7.08 -19.06
N PRO A 116 -8.08 6.09 -19.97
CA PRO A 116 -9.30 5.84 -20.74
C PRO A 116 -10.39 5.25 -19.83
N HIS A 117 -11.65 5.42 -20.23
CA HIS A 117 -12.80 5.13 -19.38
C HIS A 117 -12.89 3.65 -18.96
N ASP A 118 -12.60 2.73 -19.86
CA ASP A 118 -12.54 1.29 -19.60
C ASP A 118 -11.56 0.95 -18.47
N ARG A 119 -10.32 1.46 -18.53
CA ARG A 119 -9.31 1.28 -17.48
C ARG A 119 -9.70 1.92 -16.15
N ILE A 120 -10.52 2.97 -16.17
CA ILE A 120 -11.06 3.58 -14.95
C ILE A 120 -12.08 2.66 -14.31
N GLU A 121 -12.98 2.06 -15.08
CA GLU A 121 -13.98 1.13 -14.56
C GLU A 121 -13.33 -0.18 -14.07
N ASP A 122 -12.28 -0.67 -14.73
CA ASP A 122 -11.46 -1.78 -14.22
C ASP A 122 -10.89 -1.46 -12.83
N ALA A 123 -10.32 -0.26 -12.65
CA ALA A 123 -9.80 0.16 -11.34
C ALA A 123 -10.89 0.33 -10.27
N VAL A 124 -12.13 0.63 -10.66
CA VAL A 124 -13.28 0.66 -9.74
C VAL A 124 -13.70 -0.76 -9.36
N ALA A 125 -13.72 -1.68 -10.31
CA ALA A 125 -13.98 -3.10 -10.05
C ALA A 125 -12.93 -3.69 -9.10
N ASP A 126 -11.64 -3.38 -9.32
CA ASP A 126 -10.54 -3.77 -8.43
C ASP A 126 -10.78 -3.24 -7.00
N ALA A 127 -11.16 -1.97 -6.86
CA ALA A 127 -11.46 -1.39 -5.57
C ALA A 127 -12.63 -2.09 -4.86
N GLU A 128 -13.67 -2.46 -5.59
CA GLU A 128 -14.79 -3.23 -5.06
C GLU A 128 -14.34 -4.60 -4.55
N GLN A 129 -13.46 -5.28 -5.28
CA GLN A 129 -12.89 -6.57 -4.85
C GLN A 129 -12.01 -6.39 -3.61
N MET A 130 -11.11 -5.41 -3.59
CA MET A 130 -10.22 -5.17 -2.45
C MET A 130 -10.96 -4.93 -1.12
N ARG A 131 -12.10 -4.22 -1.16
CA ARG A 131 -12.96 -4.01 0.02
C ARG A 131 -13.43 -5.32 0.66
N LYS A 132 -13.54 -6.41 -0.12
CA LYS A 132 -13.95 -7.74 0.36
C LYS A 132 -12.80 -8.49 1.05
N PHE A 133 -11.55 -8.26 0.62
CA PHE A 133 -10.39 -9.01 1.10
C PHE A 133 -9.66 -8.36 2.28
N VAL A 134 -9.72 -7.03 2.43
CA VAL A 134 -9.01 -6.31 3.49
C VAL A 134 -9.98 -5.37 4.22
N PRO A 135 -10.62 -5.84 5.32
CA PRO A 135 -11.74 -5.11 5.93
C PRO A 135 -11.32 -3.84 6.67
N ARG A 136 -10.07 -3.76 7.15
CA ARG A 136 -9.57 -2.56 7.82
C ARG A 136 -9.08 -1.56 6.78
N SER A 137 -9.72 -0.40 6.72
CA SER A 137 -9.40 0.64 5.74
C SER A 137 -9.02 1.97 6.37
N VAL A 138 -8.13 2.71 5.71
CA VAL A 138 -7.87 4.13 5.92
C VAL A 138 -8.32 4.93 4.70
N ARG A 139 -8.69 6.18 4.94
CA ARG A 139 -9.17 7.09 3.91
C ARG A 139 -8.02 7.69 3.10
N GLY A 140 -8.09 7.54 1.79
CA GLY A 140 -7.21 8.15 0.80
C GLY A 140 -7.80 9.40 0.14
N ASP A 141 -9.01 9.81 0.52
CA ASP A 141 -9.70 11.03 0.06
C ASP A 141 -9.51 12.24 1.01
N VAL A 142 -8.65 12.11 2.02
CA VAL A 142 -8.23 13.19 2.92
C VAL A 142 -6.85 13.73 2.54
N ALA A 143 -6.40 14.79 3.22
CA ALA A 143 -5.04 15.30 3.05
C ALA A 143 -3.98 14.18 3.20
N PRO A 144 -2.96 14.10 2.32
CA PRO A 144 -1.97 13.02 2.33
C PRO A 144 -1.30 12.84 3.69
N GLU A 145 -0.96 13.93 4.38
CA GLU A 145 -0.40 13.90 5.73
C GLU A 145 -1.33 13.20 6.73
N ARG A 146 -2.64 13.47 6.69
CA ARG A 146 -3.62 12.83 7.59
C ARG A 146 -3.74 11.33 7.32
N CYS A 147 -3.67 10.94 6.05
CA CYS A 147 -3.64 9.55 5.63
C CYS A 147 -2.38 8.84 6.16
N ALA A 148 -1.21 9.43 5.95
CA ALA A 148 0.07 8.91 6.43
C ALA A 148 0.08 8.72 7.95
N ARG A 149 -0.42 9.69 8.72
CA ARG A 149 -0.57 9.57 10.19
C ARG A 149 -1.43 8.36 10.56
N SER A 150 -2.55 8.16 9.88
CA SER A 150 -3.46 7.04 10.15
C SER A 150 -2.80 5.67 9.87
N ILE A 151 -1.98 5.59 8.81
CA ILE A 151 -1.19 4.39 8.50
C ILE A 151 -0.12 4.15 9.57
N LEU A 152 0.62 5.19 9.98
CA LEU A 152 1.66 5.08 10.99
C LEU A 152 1.11 4.72 12.38
N ASP A 153 -0.05 5.28 12.75
CA ASP A 153 -0.75 4.94 13.99
C ASP A 153 -1.23 3.49 13.97
N TRP A 154 -1.71 2.99 12.83
CA TRP A 154 -2.00 1.58 12.66
C TRP A 154 -0.76 0.71 12.87
N ILE A 155 0.36 1.01 12.21
CA ILE A 155 1.63 0.27 12.36
C ILE A 155 2.07 0.25 13.82
N ARG A 156 1.99 1.39 14.51
CA ARG A 156 2.31 1.48 15.94
C ARG A 156 1.40 0.56 16.76
N GLY A 157 0.09 0.61 16.54
CA GLY A 157 -0.87 -0.25 17.22
C GLY A 157 -0.62 -1.74 16.97
N GLU A 158 -0.22 -2.13 15.75
CA GLU A 158 0.20 -3.49 15.47
C GLU A 158 1.47 -3.86 16.24
N ARG A 159 2.52 -3.02 16.21
CA ARG A 159 3.83 -3.28 16.85
C ARG A 159 3.70 -3.55 18.35
N PHE A 160 2.89 -2.77 19.05
CA PHE A 160 2.80 -2.81 20.52
C PHE A 160 1.57 -3.55 21.07
N GLY A 161 0.69 -4.06 20.20
CA GLY A 161 -0.56 -4.70 20.60
C GLY A 161 -1.62 -3.68 21.06
N LYS A 162 -2.91 -4.07 21.04
CA LYS A 162 -4.01 -3.26 21.59
C LYS A 162 -3.93 -3.23 23.13
N THR A 163 -2.93 -2.57 23.70
CA THR A 163 -2.97 -2.16 25.11
C THR A 163 -2.23 -0.84 25.32
N LEU A 164 -2.91 0.25 24.96
CA LEU A 164 -2.82 1.51 25.70
C LEU A 164 -4.25 1.89 26.05
N ASN A 165 -4.88 1.07 26.91
CA ASN A 165 -5.96 1.57 27.74
C ASN A 165 -5.37 2.74 28.53
N LEU A 166 -5.86 3.93 28.23
CA LEU A 166 -5.41 5.23 28.70
C LEU A 166 -5.69 5.49 30.21
N TRP A 167 -5.73 4.46 31.06
CA TRP A 167 -6.27 4.53 32.42
C TRP A 167 -5.28 4.25 33.57
N THR A 168 -4.00 4.01 33.34
CA THR A 168 -3.03 3.75 34.43
C THR A 168 -2.10 4.93 34.77
N ARG A 169 -2.44 6.16 34.39
CA ARG A 169 -1.65 7.36 34.78
C ARG A 169 -2.28 8.26 35.85
N PHE A 170 -3.33 7.79 36.55
CA PHE A 170 -4.00 8.53 37.63
C PHE A 170 -4.24 7.73 38.92
N ARG A 171 -3.47 6.67 39.20
CA ARG A 171 -3.39 6.10 40.55
C ARG A 171 -1.97 5.58 40.81
N GLY A 172 -1.25 6.34 41.63
CA GLY A 172 0.12 6.11 42.08
C GLY A 172 0.64 7.41 42.67
#